data_AF-X0J7X0-F1
#
_entry.id   AF-X0J7X0-F1
#
_cell.length_a   1.000
_cell.length_b   1.000
_cell.length_c   1.000
_cell.angle_alpha   90.00
_cell.angle_beta   90.00
_cell.angle_gamma   90.00
#
_symmetry.space_group_name_H-M   'P 1'
#
loop_
_entity.id
_entity.type
_entity.pdbx_description
1 polymer ?
#
loop_
_entity_poly.entity_id
_entity_poly.type
_entity_poly.pdbx_seq_one_letter_code
_entity_poly.pdbx_strand_id
1 'polypeptide(L)'
;MKVDQQGVLYWADFTIGNPAQGLSAEIDTGSSDLIVLTNQIETCEKKRLQWSSTLKSFQFVGVSEYNAATNGITSTFGVGLYTREHAEIRYPNLPYALAEAGEINTPAFSLWLDNKTHGEFLFGGVNKAKYIGPLVSYPVVVDNQIGL
;
A
#
# COMPACT_ATOMS: atom_id res chain seq x y z
N MET A 1 -3.53 -3.73 -9.51
CA MET A 1 -4.54 -2.67 -9.32
C MET A 1 -4.14 -1.43 -10.10
N LYS A 2 -5.12 -0.61 -10.50
CA LYS A 2 -4.84 0.72 -11.05
C LYS A 2 -4.54 1.68 -9.90
N VAL A 3 -3.67 2.65 -10.14
CA VAL A 3 -3.39 3.75 -9.21
C VAL A 3 -3.52 5.07 -9.96
N ASP A 4 -3.99 6.10 -9.27
CA ASP A 4 -4.28 7.40 -9.89
C ASP A 4 -3.35 8.47 -9.29
N GLN A 5 -2.82 9.33 -10.16
CA GLN A 5 -1.96 10.43 -9.73
C GLN A 5 -2.80 11.59 -9.21
N GLN A 6 -2.50 12.07 -8.01
CA GLN A 6 -3.04 13.31 -7.45
C GLN A 6 -1.88 14.17 -6.94
N GLY A 7 -1.65 15.31 -7.59
CA GLY A 7 -0.45 16.12 -7.35
C GLY A 7 0.81 15.36 -7.76
N VAL A 8 1.75 15.21 -6.82
CA VAL A 8 3.01 14.47 -7.03
C VAL A 8 2.95 13.01 -6.56
N LEU A 9 1.81 12.57 -6.03
CA LEU A 9 1.64 11.28 -5.36
C LEU A 9 0.68 10.37 -6.12
N TYR A 10 0.82 9.06 -5.94
CA TYR A 10 -0.05 8.04 -6.52
C TYR A 10 -0.88 7.36 -5.45
N TRP A 11 -2.16 7.18 -5.76
CA TRP A 11 -3.16 6.72 -4.81
C TRP A 11 -3.79 5.41 -5.25
N ALA A 12 -4.08 4.55 -4.29
CA ALA A 12 -4.77 3.29 -4.50
C ALA A 12 -6.08 3.26 -3.74
N ASP A 13 -7.13 2.83 -4.42
CA ASP A 13 -8.42 2.56 -3.83
C ASP A 13 -8.45 1.13 -3.24
N PHE A 14 -8.95 1.01 -2.02
CA PHE A 14 -9.13 -0.24 -1.32
C PHE A 14 -10.39 -0.21 -0.45
N THR A 15 -10.71 -1.32 0.21
CA THR A 15 -11.82 -1.36 1.16
C THR A 15 -11.42 -1.98 2.48
N ILE A 16 -12.04 -1.53 3.58
CA ILE A 16 -11.83 -2.09 4.91
C ILE A 16 -13.15 -2.42 5.61
N GLY A 17 -13.11 -3.40 6.52
CA GLY A 17 -14.23 -3.78 7.36
C GLY A 17 -15.27 -4.69 6.69
N ASN A 18 -16.26 -5.10 7.49
CA ASN A 18 -17.42 -5.87 7.07
C ASN A 18 -18.68 -5.26 7.72
N PRO A 19 -19.54 -4.53 6.98
CA PRO A 19 -19.53 -4.36 5.53
C PRO A 19 -18.32 -3.54 5.02
N ALA A 20 -17.93 -3.78 3.77
CA ALA A 20 -16.77 -3.13 3.15
C ALA A 20 -16.99 -1.62 2.98
N GLN A 21 -16.00 -0.83 3.39
CA GLN A 21 -15.98 0.63 3.34
C GLN A 21 -14.85 1.09 2.41
N GLY A 22 -15.16 1.88 1.38
CA GLY A 22 -14.21 2.32 0.37
C GLY A 22 -13.31 3.44 0.87
N LEU A 23 -12.00 3.31 0.62
CA LEU A 23 -10.96 4.23 1.04
C LEU A 23 -9.95 4.42 -0.08
N SER A 24 -9.18 5.52 -0.01
CA SER A 24 -8.04 5.77 -0.89
C SER A 24 -6.84 6.16 -0.03
N ALA A 25 -5.67 5.64 -0.37
CA ALA A 25 -4.43 5.94 0.34
C ALA A 25 -3.28 6.16 -0.65
N GLU A 26 -2.33 6.99 -0.26
CA GLU A 26 -1.08 7.18 -0.98
C GLU A 26 -0.24 5.90 -0.94
N ILE A 27 0.31 5.47 -2.08
CA ILE A 27 1.31 4.41 -2.12
C ILE A 27 2.66 4.95 -1.64
N ASP A 28 3.16 4.40 -0.54
CA ASP A 28 4.45 4.79 0.03
C ASP A 28 5.39 3.58 0.11
N THR A 29 6.40 3.55 -0.76
CA THR A 29 7.46 2.52 -0.73
C THR A 29 8.52 2.77 0.35
N GLY A 30 8.50 3.94 0.98
CA GLY A 30 9.42 4.37 2.03
C GLY A 30 9.01 3.96 3.44
N SER A 31 7.74 3.62 3.66
CA SER A 31 7.18 3.13 4.93
C SER A 31 6.54 1.75 4.79
N SER A 32 6.17 1.14 5.92
CA SER A 32 5.74 -0.26 5.98
C SER A 32 4.38 -0.47 6.65
N ASP A 33 3.76 0.57 7.21
CA ASP A 33 2.49 0.49 7.90
C ASP A 33 1.34 0.95 6.99
N LEU A 34 0.18 0.28 7.07
CA LEU A 34 -1.07 0.83 6.56
C LEU A 34 -1.65 1.79 7.60
N ILE A 35 -1.80 3.06 7.25
CA ILE A 35 -2.41 4.09 8.09
C ILE A 35 -3.72 4.53 7.46
N VAL A 36 -4.82 4.44 8.22
CA VAL A 36 -6.16 4.82 7.79
C VAL A 36 -6.69 5.95 8.67
N LEU A 37 -7.09 7.06 8.04
CA LEU A 37 -7.79 8.14 8.73
C LEU A 37 -9.26 7.77 8.95
N THR A 38 -9.69 7.64 10.21
CA THR A 38 -11.03 7.12 10.52
C THR A 38 -12.15 8.14 10.27
N ASN A 39 -11.84 9.44 10.18
CA ASN A 39 -12.81 10.48 9.78
C ASN A 39 -13.16 10.42 8.28
N GLN A 40 -12.33 9.80 7.43
CA GLN A 40 -12.66 9.52 6.03
C GLN A 40 -13.62 8.32 5.89
N ILE A 41 -13.73 7.50 6.94
CA ILE A 41 -14.65 6.37 6.97
C ILE A 41 -16.12 6.86 7.11
N GLU A 42 -16.35 8.01 7.78
CA GLU A 42 -17.69 8.58 7.99
C GLU A 42 -18.30 9.28 6.74
N THR A 43 -17.48 9.72 5.78
CA THR A 43 -17.93 10.47 4.58
C THR A 43 -18.14 9.60 3.33
N CYS A 44 -18.08 8.27 3.47
CA CYS A 44 -17.99 7.34 2.35
C CYS A 44 -19.27 7.31 1.47
N GLU A 45 -19.14 7.68 0.20
CA GLU A 45 -20.08 7.26 -0.84
C GLU A 45 -19.84 5.78 -1.18
N LYS A 46 -20.92 4.99 -1.25
CA LYS A 46 -20.88 3.53 -1.49
C LYS A 46 -20.35 3.19 -2.90
N LYS A 47 -19.03 3.22 -3.10
CA LYS A 47 -18.40 2.55 -4.25
C LYS A 47 -18.19 1.08 -3.90
N ARG A 48 -19.02 0.21 -4.47
CA ARG A 48 -18.82 -1.24 -4.40
C ARG A 48 -17.66 -1.62 -5.33
N LEU A 49 -16.45 -1.58 -4.81
CA LEU A 49 -15.28 -2.13 -5.49
C LEU A 49 -15.39 -3.66 -5.45
N GLN A 50 -15.45 -4.30 -6.62
CA GLN A 50 -15.44 -5.76 -6.75
C GLN A 50 -13.98 -6.21 -6.88
N TRP A 51 -13.42 -6.78 -5.83
CA TRP A 51 -12.08 -7.38 -5.81
C TRP A 51 -12.17 -8.89 -5.53
N SER A 52 -11.08 -9.64 -5.79
CA SER A 52 -11.03 -11.10 -5.68
C SER A 52 -10.43 -11.65 -4.37
N SER A 53 -9.75 -10.83 -3.56
CA SER A 53 -8.92 -11.28 -2.43
C SER A 53 -9.22 -10.52 -1.12
N THR A 54 -9.52 -11.25 -0.03
CA THR A 54 -9.74 -10.67 1.33
C THR A 54 -8.61 -11.07 2.27
N LEU A 55 -7.96 -10.10 2.90
CA LEU A 55 -7.11 -10.39 4.06
C LEU A 55 -7.93 -10.38 5.34
N LYS A 56 -7.95 -11.53 6.04
CA LYS A 56 -8.59 -11.64 7.36
C LYS A 56 -7.58 -11.28 8.44
N SER A 57 -8.04 -10.54 9.46
CA SER A 57 -7.23 -10.16 10.62
C SER A 57 -5.95 -9.37 10.29
N PHE A 58 -5.95 -8.63 9.18
CA PHE A 58 -4.84 -7.74 8.83
C PHE A 58 -4.73 -6.60 9.85
N GLN A 59 -3.51 -6.35 10.33
CA GLN A 59 -3.24 -5.26 11.28
C GLN A 59 -2.93 -3.96 10.51
N PHE A 60 -3.42 -2.85 11.05
CA PHE A 60 -3.24 -1.51 10.48
C PHE A 60 -3.43 -0.46 11.58
N VAL A 61 -2.96 0.75 11.33
CA VAL A 61 -3.10 1.89 12.24
C VAL A 61 -4.36 2.68 11.87
N GLY A 62 -5.26 2.86 12.84
CA GLY A 62 -6.40 3.77 12.73
C GLY A 62 -6.12 5.08 13.44
N VAL A 63 -6.32 6.22 12.77
CA VAL A 63 -6.12 7.57 13.34
C VAL A 63 -7.46 8.30 13.42
N SER A 64 -7.92 8.59 14.64
CA SER A 64 -9.22 9.22 14.91
C SER A 64 -9.19 10.72 15.22
N GLU A 65 -8.04 11.24 15.63
CA GLU A 65 -7.89 12.65 16.00
C GLU A 65 -6.76 13.29 15.22
N TYR A 66 -7.11 14.00 14.14
CA TYR A 66 -6.15 14.89 13.49
C TYR A 66 -6.84 15.96 12.64
N ASN A 67 -6.38 17.22 12.73
CA ASN A 67 -6.75 18.27 11.78
C ASN A 67 -5.99 18.03 10.45
N ALA A 68 -6.43 17.02 9.70
CA ALA A 68 -5.84 16.61 8.42
C ALA A 68 -5.84 17.72 7.37
N ALA A 69 -6.70 18.74 7.53
CA ALA A 69 -6.78 19.86 6.60
C ALA A 69 -5.59 20.81 6.65
N THR A 70 -4.84 20.89 7.77
CA THR A 70 -3.75 21.88 7.93
C THR A 70 -2.34 21.31 7.88
N ASN A 71 -2.14 20.01 8.10
CA ASN A 71 -0.79 19.44 8.29
C ASN A 71 -0.43 18.27 7.34
N GLY A 72 -1.24 18.01 6.31
CA GLY A 72 -0.85 17.09 5.23
C GLY A 72 -0.73 15.61 5.63
N ILE A 73 -1.37 15.19 6.72
CA ILE A 73 -1.48 13.75 7.02
C ILE A 73 -2.58 13.17 6.13
N THR A 74 -2.23 12.12 5.39
CA THR A 74 -3.15 11.34 4.58
C THR A 74 -3.14 9.87 5.00
N SER A 75 -4.15 9.11 4.56
CA SER A 75 -4.09 7.66 4.58
C SER A 75 -2.91 7.18 3.72
N THR A 76 -2.09 6.30 4.26
CA THR A 76 -0.84 5.84 3.64
C THR A 76 -0.82 4.33 3.55
N PHE A 77 -0.45 3.83 2.37
CA PHE A 77 -0.37 2.44 2.00
C PHE A 77 1.11 2.02 1.96
N GLY A 78 1.70 1.81 3.14
CA GLY A 78 3.08 1.41 3.30
C GLY A 78 3.35 0.02 2.72
N VAL A 79 4.25 -0.06 1.74
CA VAL A 79 4.63 -1.33 1.05
C VAL A 79 6.13 -1.60 1.12
N GLY A 80 6.84 -0.90 1.99
CA GLY A 80 8.26 -1.04 2.23
C GLY A 80 8.65 -2.35 2.92
N LEU A 81 9.91 -2.40 3.38
CA LEU A 81 10.47 -3.58 4.03
C LEU A 81 9.79 -3.88 5.36
N TYR A 82 9.44 -5.14 5.61
CA TYR A 82 8.84 -5.57 6.89
C TYR A 82 9.70 -5.21 8.12
N THR A 83 11.03 -5.08 7.95
CA THR A 83 11.94 -4.67 9.04
C THR A 83 11.80 -3.20 9.45
N ARG A 84 11.07 -2.38 8.68
CA ARG A 84 10.84 -0.96 8.92
C ARG A 84 9.43 -0.65 9.44
N GLU A 85 8.70 -1.66 9.90
CA GLU A 85 7.44 -1.45 10.62
C GLU A 85 7.68 -0.72 11.94
N HIS A 86 6.87 0.29 12.21
CA HIS A 86 6.91 1.05 13.45
C HIS A 86 6.02 0.41 14.53
N ALA A 87 6.30 -0.86 14.87
CA ALA A 87 5.59 -1.62 15.90
C ALA A 87 6.55 -2.34 16.87
N GLU A 88 6.19 -2.37 18.16
CA GLU A 88 6.94 -3.09 19.19
C GLU A 88 6.94 -4.61 18.94
N ILE A 89 5.79 -5.13 18.51
CA ILE A 89 5.64 -6.49 17.99
C ILE A 89 5.42 -6.37 16.49
N ARG A 90 6.39 -6.86 15.70
CA ARG A 90 6.29 -6.86 14.24
C ARG A 90 5.14 -7.73 13.76
N TYR A 91 4.49 -7.29 12.70
CA TYR A 91 3.41 -8.01 12.04
C TYR A 91 3.77 -8.21 10.56
N PRO A 92 2.98 -8.93 9.77
CA PRO A 92 3.17 -8.96 8.33
C PRO A 92 2.54 -7.70 7.73
N ASN A 93 3.34 -6.75 7.26
CA ASN A 93 2.84 -5.70 6.38
C ASN A 93 2.23 -6.28 5.09
N LEU A 94 1.62 -5.43 4.28
CA LEU A 94 0.70 -5.89 3.24
C LEU A 94 1.30 -6.89 2.23
N PRO A 95 2.48 -6.69 1.60
CA PRO A 95 3.05 -7.69 0.69
C PRO A 95 3.25 -9.06 1.34
N TYR A 96 3.64 -9.09 2.62
CA TYR A 96 3.85 -10.33 3.36
C TYR A 96 2.53 -10.96 3.77
N ALA A 97 1.56 -10.17 4.25
CA ALA A 97 0.21 -10.65 4.57
C ALA A 97 -0.49 -11.26 3.35
N LEU A 98 -0.34 -10.68 2.15
CA LEU A 98 -0.84 -11.25 0.90
C LEU A 98 -0.18 -12.60 0.57
N ALA A 99 1.12 -12.73 0.80
CA ALA A 99 1.83 -13.98 0.56
C ALA A 99 1.43 -15.07 1.57
N GLU A 100 1.30 -14.72 2.85
CA GLU A 100 0.84 -15.62 3.91
C GLU A 100 -0.60 -16.09 3.70
N ALA A 101 -1.46 -15.22 3.18
CA ALA A 101 -2.83 -15.58 2.80
C ALA A 101 -2.91 -16.42 1.52
N GLY A 102 -1.79 -16.62 0.80
CA GLY A 102 -1.75 -17.37 -0.46
C GLY A 102 -2.31 -16.62 -1.67
N GLU A 103 -2.53 -15.30 -1.55
CA GLU A 103 -3.03 -14.45 -2.63
C GLU A 103 -1.94 -14.13 -3.66
N ILE A 104 -0.68 -14.17 -3.23
CA ILE A 104 0.50 -14.03 -4.09
C ILE A 104 1.57 -15.06 -3.71
N ASN A 105 2.39 -15.47 -4.68
CA ASN A 105 3.45 -16.46 -4.44
C ASN A 105 4.74 -15.85 -3.86
N THR A 106 4.91 -14.53 -3.95
CA THR A 106 6.13 -13.84 -3.55
C THR A 106 5.76 -12.47 -2.96
N PRO A 107 6.27 -12.09 -1.78
CA PRO A 107 6.01 -10.79 -1.15
C PRO A 107 6.81 -9.69 -1.87
N ALA A 108 6.41 -9.42 -3.10
CA ALA A 108 7.03 -8.44 -3.99
C ALA A 108 5.93 -7.69 -4.75
N PHE A 109 6.31 -6.58 -5.36
CA PHE A 109 5.43 -5.83 -6.25
C PHE A 109 6.20 -5.22 -7.40
N SER A 110 5.48 -4.86 -8.47
CA SER A 110 5.98 -3.99 -9.53
C SER A 110 5.15 -2.72 -9.61
N LEU A 111 5.85 -1.61 -9.88
CA LEU A 111 5.29 -0.28 -9.99
C LEU A 111 5.53 0.25 -11.41
N TRP A 112 4.46 0.62 -12.09
CA TRP A 112 4.49 1.30 -13.38
C TRP A 112 3.73 2.62 -13.27
N LEU A 113 4.45 3.74 -13.29
CA LEU A 113 3.87 5.08 -13.29
C LEU A 113 3.95 5.61 -14.73
N ASP A 114 2.81 5.91 -15.36
CA ASP A 114 2.81 6.46 -16.72
C ASP A 114 3.11 7.97 -16.74
N ASN A 115 3.15 8.57 -17.94
CA ASN A 115 3.43 10.00 -18.10
C ASN A 115 2.17 10.87 -18.12
N LYS A 116 1.01 10.31 -17.80
CA LYS A 116 -0.28 11.00 -17.86
C LYS A 116 -0.75 11.28 -16.44
N THR A 117 -1.52 10.37 -15.86
CA THR A 117 -2.12 10.51 -14.53
C THR A 117 -2.51 9.17 -13.92
N HIS A 118 -2.06 8.05 -14.50
CA HIS A 118 -2.49 6.72 -14.09
C HIS A 118 -1.27 5.79 -14.01
N GLY A 119 -1.37 4.77 -13.18
CA GLY A 119 -0.34 3.77 -13.02
C GLY A 119 -0.92 2.38 -12.81
N GLU A 120 -0.02 1.41 -12.78
CA GLU A 120 -0.32 0.04 -12.44
C GLU A 120 0.59 -0.38 -11.27
N PHE A 121 -0.04 -0.86 -10.21
CA PHE A 121 0.63 -1.48 -9.08
C PHE A 121 0.25 -2.96 -9.06
N LEU A 122 1.22 -3.87 -9.17
CA LEU A 122 0.98 -5.31 -9.26
C LEU A 122 1.70 -6.04 -8.14
N PHE A 123 0.96 -6.69 -7.25
CA PHE A 123 1.51 -7.58 -6.23
C PHE A 123 1.88 -8.94 -6.82
N GLY A 124 2.98 -9.52 -6.35
CA GLY A 124 3.40 -10.89 -6.64
C GLY A 124 3.94 -11.14 -8.04
N GLY A 125 4.07 -10.12 -8.89
CA GLY A 125 4.44 -10.33 -10.28
C GLY A 125 4.91 -9.08 -11.01
N VAL A 126 5.21 -9.28 -12.29
CA VAL A 126 5.65 -8.24 -13.22
C VAL A 126 4.91 -8.35 -14.55
N ASN A 127 4.55 -7.20 -15.12
CA ASN A 127 3.96 -7.12 -16.45
C ASN A 127 5.04 -6.97 -17.53
N LYS A 128 5.35 -8.06 -18.25
CA LYS A 128 6.40 -8.07 -19.30
C LYS A 128 6.11 -7.17 -20.49
N ALA A 129 4.85 -6.76 -20.70
CA ALA A 129 4.50 -5.84 -21.78
C ALA A 129 4.88 -4.38 -21.46
N LYS A 130 5.28 -4.08 -20.21
CA LYS A 130 5.58 -2.73 -19.73
C LYS A 130 7.05 -2.36 -19.79
N TYR A 131 7.95 -3.28 -20.12
CA TYR A 131 9.37 -2.98 -20.21
C TYR A 131 10.02 -3.70 -21.39
N ILE A 132 11.17 -3.21 -21.83
CA ILE A 132 11.96 -3.77 -22.92
C ILE A 132 13.28 -4.28 -22.36
N GLY A 133 13.71 -5.44 -22.84
CA GLY A 133 14.95 -6.08 -22.38
C GLY A 133 14.79 -6.82 -21.04
N PRO A 134 15.88 -7.33 -20.47
CA PRO A 134 15.85 -8.01 -19.18
C PRO A 134 15.72 -7.03 -18.01
N LEU A 135 15.09 -7.46 -16.92
CA LEU A 135 15.20 -6.76 -15.65
C LEU A 135 16.60 -6.94 -15.08
N VAL A 136 17.15 -5.86 -14.55
CA VAL A 136 18.45 -5.86 -13.86
C VAL A 136 18.19 -5.71 -12.36
N SER A 137 18.76 -6.61 -11.57
CA SER A 137 18.63 -6.58 -10.12
C SER A 137 19.77 -5.78 -9.50
N TYR A 138 19.43 -4.91 -8.56
CA TYR A 138 20.37 -4.23 -7.69
C TYR A 138 20.10 -4.62 -6.24
N PRO A 139 21.14 -4.90 -5.43
CA PRO A 139 20.94 -5.23 -4.03
C PRO A 139 20.39 -4.02 -3.27
N VAL A 140 19.39 -4.24 -2.43
CA VAL A 140 18.97 -3.24 -1.46
C VAL A 140 20.05 -3.16 -0.38
N VAL A 141 20.68 -2.01 -0.24
CA VAL A 141 21.64 -1.77 0.84
C VAL A 141 20.84 -1.62 2.13
N VAL A 142 20.94 -2.62 3.00
CA VAL A 142 20.46 -2.51 4.38
C VAL A 142 21.59 -1.85 5.15
N ASP A 143 21.44 -0.56 5.45
CA ASP A 143 22.44 0.16 6.22
C ASP A 143 22.42 -0.33 7.67
N ASN A 144 23.48 -1.03 8.08
CA ASN A 144 23.70 -1.42 9.47
C ASN A 144 24.12 -0.24 10.36
N GLN A 145 24.24 0.99 9.83
CA GLN A 145 24.62 2.20 10.59
C GLN A 145 23.44 3.00 11.15
N ILE A 146 22.20 2.64 10.82
CA ILE A 146 21.04 3.03 11.63
C ILE A 146 20.77 1.90 12.61
N GLY A 147 21.48 1.93 13.74
CA GLY A 147 21.36 0.95 14.82
C GLY A 147 19.91 0.80 15.28
N LEU A 148 19.26 -0.22 14.74
CA LEU A 148 18.16 -0.95 15.37
C LEU A 148 18.75 -2.16 16.10
#